data_AF-A0A944V1G5-F1
#
_entry.id   AF-A0A944V1G5-F1
#
_cell.length_a   1.000
_cell.length_b   1.000
_cell.length_c   1.000
_cell.angle_alpha   90.00
_cell.angle_beta   90.00
_cell.angle_gamma   90.00
#
_symmetry.space_group_name_H-M   'P 1'
#
loop_
_entity.id
_entity.type
_entity.pdbx_description
1 polymer ?
#
loop_
_entity_poly.entity_id
_entity_poly.type
_entity_poly.pdbx_seq_one_letter_code
_entity_poly.pdbx_strand_id
1 'polypeptide(L)' 'MDIDSKIIYINSRAPSADFSHSIPFPNKPNRVFFDATKSYDPDYTDDGKLKYTWIINGNRVELEDSNFNGST' A
#
# COMPACT_ATOMS: atom_id res chain seq x y z
N MET A 1 15.55 -39.80 -21.29
CA MET A 1 15.83 -38.35 -21.36
C MET A 1 16.40 -37.96 -20.03
N ASP A 2 17.54 -37.27 -20.03
CA ASP A 2 18.16 -36.75 -18.82
C ASP A 2 17.53 -35.38 -18.50
N ILE A 3 17.08 -35.21 -17.26
CA ILE A 3 16.51 -33.96 -16.77
C ILE A 3 17.27 -33.65 -15.49
N ASP A 4 18.06 -32.59 -15.52
CA ASP A 4 18.72 -32.05 -14.34
C ASP A 4 17.93 -30.83 -13.83
N SER A 5 17.90 -30.67 -12.51
CA SER A 5 17.18 -29.56 -11.88
C SER A 5 17.95 -29.02 -10.68
N LYS A 6 17.85 -27.71 -10.49
CA LYS A 6 18.47 -27.00 -9.38
C LYS A 6 17.44 -26.18 -8.63
N ILE A 7 17.39 -26.35 -7.31
CA ILE A 7 16.52 -25.55 -6.44
C ILE A 7 17.16 -24.18 -6.26
N ILE A 8 16.38 -23.12 -6.48
CA ILE A 8 16.74 -21.73 -6.19
C ILE A 8 15.80 -21.23 -5.10
N TYR A 9 16.35 -20.66 -4.04
CA TYR A 9 15.58 -20.02 -2.98
C TYR A 9 15.45 -18.53 -3.28
N ILE A 10 14.21 -18.06 -3.40
CA ILE A 10 13.89 -16.63 -3.50
C ILE A 10 13.20 -16.26 -2.19
N ASN A 11 13.85 -15.40 -1.39
CA ASN A 11 13.25 -14.92 -0.16
C ASN A 11 12.30 -13.78 -0.47
N SER A 12 11.12 -13.79 0.17
CA SER A 12 10.22 -12.65 0.10
C SER A 12 10.82 -11.43 0.80
N ARG A 13 10.57 -10.26 0.24
CA ARG A 13 10.99 -8.94 0.71
C ARG A 13 9.79 -8.24 1.32
N ALA A 14 10.06 -7.33 2.26
CA ALA A 14 9.01 -6.48 2.81
C ALA A 14 8.56 -5.43 1.77
N PRO A 15 7.28 -5.03 1.79
CA PRO A 15 6.81 -3.92 0.97
C PRO A 15 7.43 -2.59 1.44
N SER A 16 7.53 -1.65 0.52
CA SER A 16 7.91 -0.26 0.79
C SER A 16 6.65 0.59 0.92
N ALA A 17 6.45 1.19 2.09
CA ALA A 17 5.36 2.12 2.33
C ALA A 17 5.78 3.55 2.00
N ASP A 18 4.97 4.24 1.19
CA ASP A 18 5.11 5.66 0.86
C ASP A 18 3.72 6.29 0.81
N PHE A 19 3.57 7.47 1.39
CA PHE A 19 2.34 8.23 1.32
C PHE A 19 2.57 9.74 1.35
N SER A 20 1.61 10.47 0.78
CA SER A 20 1.52 11.92 0.85
C SER A 20 0.18 12.35 1.45
N HIS A 21 0.04 13.62 1.83
CA HIS A 21 -1.21 14.16 2.33
C HIS A 21 -1.57 15.50 1.68
N SER A 22 -2.88 15.79 1.60
CA SER A 22 -3.38 17.07 1.08
C SER A 22 -4.72 17.47 1.71
N ILE A 23 -5.07 18.75 1.59
CA ILE A 23 -6.38 19.30 1.92
C ILE A 23 -6.96 19.86 0.61
N PRO A 24 -7.56 19.02 -0.25
CA PRO A 24 -7.88 19.40 -1.62
C PRO A 24 -9.04 20.40 -1.71
N PHE A 25 -9.83 20.53 -0.64
CA PHE A 25 -11.00 21.41 -0.59
C PHE A 25 -10.79 22.49 0.47
N PRO A 26 -10.39 23.72 0.09
CA PRO A 26 -10.18 24.82 1.04
C PRO A 26 -11.42 25.15 1.87
N ASN A 27 -12.62 24.93 1.32
CA ASN A 27 -13.90 25.11 2.01
C ASN A 27 -14.29 23.94 2.94
N LYS A 28 -13.50 22.86 2.97
CA LYS A 28 -13.63 21.72 3.88
C LYS A 28 -12.28 21.42 4.55
N PRO A 29 -11.70 22.37 5.31
CA PRO A 29 -10.34 22.24 5.85
C PRO A 29 -10.18 21.08 6.84
N ASN A 30 -11.29 20.57 7.39
CA ASN A 30 -11.30 19.45 8.33
C ASN A 30 -11.19 18.08 7.64
N ARG A 31 -11.00 18.01 6.32
CA ARG A 31 -10.78 16.77 5.59
C ARG A 31 -9.36 16.72 5.03
N VAL A 32 -8.57 15.78 5.53
CA VAL A 32 -7.22 15.47 5.03
C VAL A 32 -7.31 14.20 4.19
N PHE A 33 -6.72 14.22 3.00
CA PHE A 33 -6.57 13.05 2.13
C PHE A 33 -5.18 12.47 2.33
N PHE A 34 -5.11 11.15 2.45
CA PHE A 34 -3.86 10.38 2.46
C PHE A 34 -3.80 9.55 1.17
N ASP A 35 -2.71 9.68 0.44
CA ASP A 35 -2.47 8.97 -0.82
C ASP A 35 -1.24 8.09 -0.66
N ALA A 36 -1.46 6.78 -0.60
CA ALA A 36 -0.42 5.76 -0.45
C ALA A 36 -0.11 5.00 -1.75
N THR A 37 -0.58 5.50 -2.91
CA THR A 37 -0.47 4.83 -4.22
C THR A 37 0.96 4.61 -4.71
N LYS A 38 1.95 5.24 -4.08
CA LYS A 38 3.38 5.03 -4.36
C LYS A 38 3.99 3.87 -3.56
N SER A 39 3.25 3.27 -2.64
CA SER A 39 3.68 2.06 -1.95
C SER A 39 3.75 0.90 -2.93
N TYR A 40 4.72 0.00 -2.75
CA TYR A 40 4.91 -1.14 -3.65
C TYR A 40 5.52 -2.33 -2.90
N ASP A 41 5.23 -3.54 -3.37
CA ASP A 41 5.92 -4.75 -2.95
C ASP A 41 6.86 -5.21 -4.08
N PRO A 42 8.19 -5.26 -3.86
CA PRO A 42 9.14 -5.68 -4.89
C PRO A 42 8.90 -7.10 -5.46
N ASP A 43 8.16 -7.96 -4.74
CA ASP A 43 7.87 -9.34 -5.14
C ASP A 43 6.58 -9.49 -5.94
N TYR A 44 5.74 -8.46 -5.98
CA TYR A 44 4.50 -8.44 -6.77
C TYR A 44 4.58 -7.36 -7.84
N THR A 45 4.17 -7.71 -9.06
CA THR A 45 4.08 -6.76 -10.18
C THR A 45 2.73 -6.04 -10.23
N ASP A 46 1.81 -6.40 -9.35
CA ASP A 46 0.45 -5.86 -9.26
C ASP A 46 0.22 -5.35 -7.84
N ASP A 47 -0.13 -4.08 -7.71
CA ASP A 47 -0.29 -3.37 -6.44
C ASP A 47 -1.52 -3.86 -5.65
N GLY A 48 -2.40 -4.66 -6.28
CA GLY A 48 -3.68 -5.11 -5.72
C GLY A 48 -3.61 -6.13 -4.57
N LYS A 49 -2.43 -6.33 -3.96
CA LYS A 49 -2.26 -7.17 -2.77
C LYS A 49 -1.79 -6.40 -1.54
N LEU A 50 -1.52 -5.10 -1.67
CA LEU A 50 -1.08 -4.28 -0.56
C LEU A 50 -2.26 -3.91 0.33
N LYS A 51 -2.20 -4.33 1.60
CA LYS A 51 -3.18 -3.93 2.61
C LYS A 51 -2.66 -2.76 3.41
N TYR A 52 -3.46 -1.70 3.49
CA TYR A 52 -3.13 -0.50 4.24
C TYR A 52 -3.77 -0.50 5.62
N THR A 53 -3.04 0.06 6.59
CA THR A 53 -3.52 0.28 7.96
C THR A 53 -3.06 1.66 8.39
N TRP A 54 -4.00 2.48 8.84
CA TRP A 54 -3.71 3.82 9.33
C TRP A 54 -3.77 3.84 10.86
N ILE A 55 -2.73 4.43 11.46
CA ILE A 55 -2.63 4.65 12.91
C ILE A 55 -2.45 6.14 13.12
N ILE A 56 -3.43 6.79 13.75
CA ILE A 56 -3.40 8.22 14.05
C ILE A 56 -3.39 8.37 15.57
N ASN A 57 -2.39 9.08 16.09
CA ASN A 57 -2.20 9.28 17.53
C ASN A 57 -2.19 7.96 18.33
N GLY A 58 -1.57 6.91 17.76
CA GLY A 58 -1.47 5.59 18.37
C GLY A 58 -2.71 4.69 18.25
N ASN A 59 -3.81 5.19 17.67
CA ASN A 59 -5.03 4.41 17.49
C ASN A 59 -5.20 4.00 16.03
N ARG A 60 -5.55 2.74 15.79
CA ARG A 60 -5.97 2.28 14.46
C ARG A 60 -7.26 3.01 14.08
N VAL A 61 -7.28 3.60 12.89
CA VAL A 61 -8.45 4.29 12.35
C VAL A 61 -8.92 3.62 11.07
N GLU A 62 -10.24 3.62 10.85
CA GLU A 62 -10.83 3.32 9.55
C GLU A 62 -11.09 4.65 8.84
N LEU A 63 -10.59 4.79 7.61
CA LEU A 63 -10.86 6.00 6.82
C LEU A 63 -12.21 5.86 6.13
N GLU A 64 -12.99 6.94 6.12
CA GLU A 64 -14.35 7.00 5.55
C GLU A 64 -14.40 6.48 4.10
N ASP A 65 -13.36 6.77 3.30
CA ASP A 65 -13.23 6.39 1.89
C ASP A 65 -11.91 5.63 1.63
N SER A 66 -11.61 4.60 2.43
CA SER A 66 -10.34 3.86 2.38
C SER A 66 -9.93 3.30 0.99
N ASN A 67 -10.83 3.32 0.00
CA ASN A 67 -10.69 2.67 -1.32
C ASN A 67 -10.97 3.61 -2.52
N PHE A 68 -10.82 4.93 -2.39
CA PHE A 68 -11.02 5.81 -3.54
C PHE A 68 -9.98 5.52 -4.62
N ASN A 69 -10.43 4.98 -5.77
CA ASN A 69 -9.64 4.61 -6.96
C ASN A 69 -8.85 3.29 -6.90
N GLY A 70 -9.37 2.26 -6.22
CA GLY A 70 -9.05 0.86 -6.57
C GLY A 70 -7.73 0.30 -6.05
N SER A 71 -7.12 0.90 -5.01
CA SER A 71 -6.07 0.20 -4.27
C SER A 71 -6.73 -0.91 -3.44
N THR A 72 -6.58 -2.17 -3.86
CA THR A 72 -6.94 -3.37 -3.09
C THR A 72 -5.77 -3.93 -2.31
#